data_AF-A0A7C9LKS4-F1
#
_entry.id   AF-A0A7C9LKS4-F1
#
_cell.length_a   1.000
_cell.length_b   1.000
_cell.length_c   1.000
_cell.angle_alpha   90.00
_cell.angle_beta   90.00
_cell.angle_gamma   90.00
#
_symmetry.space_group_name_H-M   'P 1'
#
loop_
_entity.id
_entity.type
_entity.pdbx_description
1 polymer ?
#
loop_
_entity_poly.entity_id
_entity_poly.type
_entity_poly.pdbx_seq_one_letter_code
_entity_poly.pdbx_strand_id
1 'polypeptide(L)'
;MNEALRRGQAPMIRPSKVEVFREGVFLVSAPALKALDKRVLYPPASWPEELDDRTKVTGRLRLTFADTFPGGGFGVLELRVLVKKAIPVCALHGPVFLLGHHATDPPQPGWHPALLPLGPLPTTPLITQIHLDTAVSRALISRNSGVPGTSPGGI
;
A
#
# COMPACT_ATOMS: atom_id res chain seq x y z
N MET A 1 -0.97 12.70 -13.43
CA MET A 1 -0.28 13.87 -12.86
C MET A 1 -0.13 13.61 -11.37
N ASN A 2 1.11 13.54 -10.87
CA ASN A 2 1.38 13.37 -9.44
C ASN A 2 1.28 14.74 -8.76
N GLU A 3 0.45 14.83 -7.74
CA GLU A 3 0.07 16.09 -7.13
C GLU A 3 1.16 16.56 -6.17
N ALA A 4 1.51 17.85 -6.22
CA ALA A 4 2.59 18.41 -5.40
C ALA A 4 2.20 18.37 -3.92
N LEU A 5 2.87 17.52 -3.15
CA LEU A 5 2.68 17.42 -1.72
C LEU A 5 3.14 18.70 -1.02
N ARG A 6 2.58 18.96 0.17
CA ARG A 6 3.07 20.07 1.02
C ARG A 6 4.56 19.86 1.32
N ARG A 7 5.32 20.96 1.42
CA ARG A 7 6.75 20.92 1.79
C ARG A 7 6.92 20.08 3.07
N GLY A 8 7.62 18.95 2.98
CA GLY A 8 7.87 18.02 4.10
C GLY A 8 6.97 16.78 4.17
N GLN A 9 5.93 16.66 3.33
CA GLN A 9 5.17 15.40 3.21
C GLN A 9 5.89 14.43 2.27
N ALA A 10 6.01 13.17 2.70
CA ALA A 10 6.63 12.11 1.92
C ALA A 10 5.84 11.83 0.63
N PRO A 11 6.49 11.68 -0.56
CA PRO A 11 5.85 11.28 -1.81
C PRO A 11 5.01 10.02 -1.61
N MET A 12 3.69 10.15 -1.73
CA MET A 12 2.76 9.03 -1.87
C MET A 12 2.55 8.79 -3.36
N ILE A 13 3.21 7.78 -3.90
CA ILE A 13 3.20 7.47 -5.32
C ILE A 13 2.15 6.39 -5.58
N ARG A 14 1.35 6.59 -6.62
CA ARG A 14 0.31 5.64 -7.05
C ARG A 14 0.88 4.63 -8.02
N PRO A 15 0.39 3.38 -8.04
CA PRO A 15 0.80 2.41 -9.05
C PRO A 15 0.39 2.94 -10.42
N SER A 16 1.29 2.82 -11.39
CA SER A 16 1.03 3.14 -12.80
C SER A 16 0.67 1.90 -13.62
N LYS A 17 1.05 0.72 -13.13
CA LYS A 17 0.71 -0.56 -13.73
C LYS A 17 0.57 -1.62 -12.65
N VAL A 18 -0.45 -2.47 -12.79
CA VAL A 18 -0.68 -3.63 -11.94
C VAL A 18 -0.76 -4.86 -12.82
N GLU A 19 0.07 -5.86 -12.51
CA GLU A 19 -0.01 -7.19 -13.10
C GLU A 19 -0.50 -8.18 -12.05
N VAL A 20 -1.42 -9.06 -12.43
CA VAL A 20 -1.99 -10.08 -11.57
C VAL A 20 -1.47 -11.44 -12.01
N PHE A 21 -1.03 -12.25 -11.06
CA PHE A 21 -0.59 -13.61 -11.35
C PHE A 21 -1.80 -14.52 -11.66
N ARG A 22 -1.81 -15.10 -12.85
CA ARG A 22 -2.83 -16.03 -13.36
C ARG A 22 -2.13 -17.09 -14.19
N GLU A 23 -2.45 -18.36 -13.96
CA GLU A 23 -1.99 -19.48 -14.81
C GLU A 23 -0.45 -19.50 -15.04
N GLY A 24 0.33 -19.18 -14.01
CA GLY A 24 1.80 -19.20 -14.09
C GLY A 24 2.44 -17.92 -14.64
N VAL A 25 1.65 -16.94 -15.11
CA VAL A 25 2.16 -15.70 -15.71
C VAL A 25 1.58 -14.45 -15.06
N PHE A 26 2.31 -13.34 -15.15
CA PHE A 26 1.83 -12.01 -14.73
C PHE A 26 1.18 -11.32 -15.92
N LEU A 27 -0.10 -10.96 -15.78
CA LEU A 27 -0.87 -10.28 -16.81
C LEU A 27 -1.29 -8.89 -16.34
N VAL A 28 -1.10 -7.88 -17.20
CA VAL A 28 -1.54 -6.50 -16.92
C VAL A 28 -3.05 -6.48 -16.73
N SER A 29 -3.52 -5.83 -15.66
CA SER A 29 -4.94 -5.75 -15.31
C SER A 29 -5.37 -4.32 -15.03
N ALA A 30 -6.04 -3.70 -16.00
CA ALA A 30 -6.65 -2.38 -15.82
C ALA A 30 -7.71 -2.35 -14.68
N PRO A 31 -8.55 -3.39 -14.48
CA PRO A 31 -9.43 -3.44 -13.32
C PRO A 31 -8.69 -3.46 -11.99
N ALA A 32 -7.58 -4.20 -11.88
CA ALA A 32 -6.77 -4.22 -10.66
C ALA A 32 -6.06 -2.87 -10.43
N LEU A 33 -5.59 -2.22 -11.49
CA LEU A 33 -5.04 -0.87 -11.41
C LEU A 33 -6.09 0.11 -10.88
N LYS A 34 -7.30 0.13 -11.47
CA LYS A 34 -8.40 0.98 -10.99
C LYS A 34 -8.79 0.68 -9.54
N ALA A 35 -8.72 -0.57 -9.13
CA ALA A 35 -8.99 -0.97 -7.76
C ALA A 35 -7.93 -0.45 -6.77
N LEU A 36 -6.66 -0.29 -7.19
CA LEU A 36 -5.56 0.08 -6.29
C LEU A 36 -5.12 1.56 -6.39
N ASP A 37 -5.28 2.20 -7.54
CA ASP A 37 -4.95 3.59 -7.83
C ASP A 37 -6.01 4.54 -7.24
N LYS A 38 -6.06 4.61 -5.91
CA LYS A 38 -6.97 5.49 -5.15
C LYS A 38 -6.17 6.44 -4.27
N ARG A 39 -6.70 7.65 -4.07
CA ARG A 39 -6.07 8.70 -3.24
C ARG A 39 -5.99 8.33 -1.75
N VAL A 40 -5.32 9.14 -0.93
CA VAL A 40 -5.08 8.93 0.51
C VAL A 40 -6.39 8.85 1.32
N LEU A 41 -6.40 8.10 2.42
CA LEU A 41 -7.56 7.89 3.31
C LEU A 41 -8.03 9.17 4.03
N TYR A 42 -7.11 10.10 4.31
CA TYR A 42 -7.41 11.35 5.01
C TYR A 42 -6.97 12.52 4.14
N PRO A 43 -7.73 12.86 3.09
CA PRO A 43 -7.41 14.08 2.39
C PRO A 43 -7.65 15.28 3.33
N PRO A 44 -6.95 16.41 3.13
CA PRO A 44 -7.27 17.66 3.82
C PRO A 44 -8.77 17.96 3.70
N ALA A 45 -9.34 18.70 4.67
CA ALA A 45 -10.78 18.90 4.95
C ALA A 45 -11.68 19.47 3.82
N SER A 46 -11.30 19.36 2.56
CA SER A 46 -11.97 19.91 1.38
C SER A 46 -12.00 18.94 0.18
N TRP A 47 -11.48 17.71 0.29
CA TRP A 47 -11.53 16.78 -0.84
C TRP A 47 -12.66 15.75 -0.67
N PRO A 48 -13.24 15.27 -1.79
CA PRO A 48 -14.11 14.11 -1.77
C PRO A 48 -13.39 12.90 -1.16
N GLU A 49 -14.01 12.27 -0.18
CA GLU A 49 -13.53 11.02 0.39
C GLU A 49 -13.72 9.89 -0.63
N GLU A 50 -12.63 9.44 -1.26
CA GLU A 50 -12.63 8.33 -2.22
C GLU A 50 -12.45 6.96 -1.52
N LEU A 51 -13.23 6.69 -0.46
CA LEU A 51 -13.30 5.36 0.15
C LEU A 51 -14.29 4.46 -0.62
N ASP A 52 -13.88 3.96 -1.79
CA ASP A 52 -14.63 2.93 -2.50
C ASP A 52 -13.96 1.54 -2.37
N ASP A 53 -14.37 0.75 -1.39
CA ASP A 53 -13.90 -0.63 -1.19
C ASP A 53 -14.64 -1.67 -2.07
N ARG A 54 -15.58 -1.24 -2.94
CA ARG A 54 -16.32 -2.15 -3.83
C ARG A 54 -15.40 -2.77 -4.87
N THR A 55 -14.45 -1.98 -5.38
CA THR A 55 -13.38 -2.43 -6.28
C THR A 55 -12.15 -2.88 -5.49
N LYS A 56 -11.78 -4.15 -5.66
CA LYS A 56 -10.71 -4.80 -4.90
C LYS A 56 -10.01 -5.87 -5.73
N VAL A 57 -8.79 -6.22 -5.33
CA VAL A 57 -7.99 -7.27 -5.95
C VAL A 57 -7.45 -8.21 -4.86
N THR A 58 -7.20 -9.47 -5.22
CA THR A 58 -6.68 -10.50 -4.31
C THR A 58 -5.61 -11.34 -5.02
N GLY A 59 -4.65 -11.85 -4.25
CA GLY A 59 -3.64 -12.79 -4.70
C GLY A 59 -2.25 -12.18 -4.88
N ARG A 60 -1.45 -12.77 -5.78
CA ARG A 60 -0.09 -12.32 -6.09
C ARG A 60 -0.11 -11.23 -7.16
N LEU A 61 0.45 -10.08 -6.82
CA LEU A 61 0.44 -8.87 -7.63
C LEU A 61 1.86 -8.37 -7.86
N ARG A 62 2.10 -7.80 -9.04
CA ARG A 62 3.29 -7.00 -9.33
C ARG A 62 2.84 -5.58 -9.60
N LEU A 63 3.36 -4.65 -8.81
CA LEU A 63 3.04 -3.23 -8.86
C LEU A 63 4.23 -2.51 -9.47
N THR A 64 3.97 -1.66 -10.47
CA THR A 64 4.96 -0.72 -11.01
C THR A 64 4.50 0.69 -10.69
N PHE A 65 5.42 1.55 -10.30
CA PHE A 65 5.19 2.95 -10.00
C PHE A 65 5.92 3.82 -11.03
N ALA A 66 5.24 4.86 -11.54
CA ALA A 66 5.76 5.68 -12.65
C ALA A 66 6.87 6.65 -12.22
N ASP A 67 6.95 6.98 -10.93
CA ASP A 67 7.89 7.98 -10.44
C ASP A 67 9.17 7.37 -9.89
N THR A 68 10.22 8.17 -9.98
CA THR A 68 11.45 7.93 -9.24
C THR A 68 11.17 8.12 -7.76
N PHE A 69 11.87 7.39 -6.90
CA PHE A 69 11.83 7.62 -5.46
C PHE A 69 13.00 8.56 -5.09
N PRO A 70 12.79 9.90 -5.08
CA PRO A 70 13.88 10.88 -5.17
C PRO A 70 14.77 10.90 -3.93
N GLY A 71 15.92 10.22 -3.95
CA GLY A 71 16.87 10.13 -2.83
C GLY A 71 16.92 8.78 -2.10
N GLY A 72 16.29 7.72 -2.64
CA GLY A 72 16.35 6.37 -2.06
C GLY A 72 15.65 6.26 -0.69
N GLY A 73 15.96 5.21 0.07
CA GLY A 73 15.53 5.02 1.46
C GLY A 73 14.61 3.82 1.69
N PHE A 74 14.05 3.71 2.90
CA PHE A 74 13.12 2.64 3.27
C PHE A 74 11.71 2.97 2.77
N GLY A 75 11.19 2.09 1.91
CA GLY A 75 9.84 2.17 1.39
C GLY A 75 8.83 1.42 2.23
N VAL A 76 7.62 1.94 2.26
CA VAL A 76 6.44 1.25 2.79
C VAL A 76 5.32 1.31 1.75
N LEU A 77 4.53 0.26 1.67
CA LEU A 77 3.22 0.33 1.02
C LEU A 77 2.17 0.67 2.06
N GLU A 78 1.43 1.73 1.80
CA GLU A 78 0.18 2.04 2.49
C GLU A 78 -0.95 1.32 1.75
N LEU A 79 -1.56 0.38 2.46
CA LEU A 79 -2.58 -0.52 1.95
C LEU A 79 -3.93 -0.25 2.61
N ARG A 80 -5.00 -0.58 1.89
CA ARG A 80 -6.33 -0.80 2.48
C ARG A 80 -6.65 -2.28 2.30
N VAL A 81 -6.64 -3.03 3.41
CA VAL A 81 -6.75 -4.49 3.40
C VAL A 81 -8.01 -4.95 4.11
N LEU A 82 -8.62 -6.02 3.61
CA LEU A 82 -9.74 -6.67 4.28
C LEU A 82 -9.20 -7.64 5.33
N VAL A 83 -9.45 -7.40 6.61
CA VAL A 83 -9.15 -8.34 7.69
C VAL A 83 -10.37 -9.20 7.94
N LYS A 84 -10.18 -10.53 8.01
CA LYS A 84 -11.26 -11.48 8.31
C LYS A 84 -11.14 -12.10 9.70
N LYS A 85 -9.96 -12.61 10.02
CA LYS A 85 -9.68 -13.34 11.28
C LYS A 85 -8.31 -13.03 11.87
N ALA A 86 -7.31 -12.86 11.02
CA ALA A 86 -5.94 -12.57 11.40
C ALA A 86 -5.37 -11.43 10.53
N ILE A 87 -4.32 -10.80 11.04
CA ILE A 87 -3.57 -9.79 10.30
C ILE A 87 -2.90 -10.47 9.09
N PRO A 88 -3.07 -9.94 7.86
CA PRO A 88 -2.46 -10.52 6.67
C PRO A 88 -0.93 -10.51 6.75
N VAL A 89 -0.30 -11.53 6.16
CA VAL A 89 1.15 -11.60 6.01
C VAL A 89 1.47 -11.63 4.52
N CYS A 90 2.34 -10.71 4.08
CA CYS A 90 2.86 -10.77 2.74
C CYS A 90 3.99 -11.80 2.68
N ALA A 91 3.84 -12.84 1.85
CA ALA A 91 4.85 -13.89 1.74
C ALA A 91 6.26 -13.39 1.36
N LEU A 92 6.36 -12.24 0.71
CA LEU A 92 7.62 -11.66 0.22
C LEU A 92 8.22 -10.60 1.15
N HIS A 93 7.39 -9.93 1.93
CA HIS A 93 7.78 -8.73 2.68
C HIS A 93 7.51 -8.83 4.19
N GLY A 94 6.89 -9.93 4.64
CA GLY A 94 6.58 -10.16 6.05
C GLY A 94 5.23 -9.57 6.48
N PRO A 95 5.07 -9.25 7.77
CA PRO A 95 3.77 -8.89 8.33
C PRO A 95 3.27 -7.55 7.79
N VAL A 96 1.95 -7.46 7.63
CA VAL A 96 1.24 -6.20 7.46
C VAL A 96 0.96 -5.60 8.84
N PHE A 97 1.11 -4.30 9.00
CA PHE A 97 0.85 -3.58 10.26
C PHE A 97 -0.43 -2.78 10.12
N LEU A 98 -1.48 -3.12 10.89
CA LEU A 98 -2.73 -2.34 10.87
C LEU A 98 -2.50 -0.95 11.49
N LEU A 99 -3.18 0.05 10.97
CA LEU A 99 -3.13 1.43 11.46
C LEU A 99 -4.43 1.84 12.15
N GLY A 100 -4.31 2.75 13.11
CA GLY A 100 -5.44 3.38 13.80
C GLY A 100 -5.96 2.59 15.00
N HIS A 101 -7.06 3.07 15.58
CA HIS A 101 -7.64 2.54 16.83
C HIS A 101 -8.16 1.10 16.75
N HIS A 102 -8.25 0.52 15.55
CA HIS A 102 -8.70 -0.85 15.33
C HIS A 102 -7.55 -1.85 15.08
N ALA A 103 -6.30 -1.42 15.25
CA ALA A 103 -5.12 -2.29 15.27
C ALA A 103 -5.03 -3.08 16.59
N THR A 104 -6.08 -3.85 16.91
CA THR A 104 -6.20 -4.64 18.14
C THR A 104 -5.69 -6.07 17.94
N ASP A 105 -5.34 -6.74 19.04
CA ASP A 105 -5.10 -8.19 19.06
C ASP A 105 -6.14 -8.86 19.97
N PRO A 106 -7.09 -9.65 19.42
CA PRO A 106 -7.25 -10.00 18.01
C PRO A 106 -7.78 -8.83 17.16
N PRO A 107 -7.52 -8.81 15.84
CA PRO A 107 -7.97 -7.73 14.97
C PRO A 107 -9.47 -7.85 14.67
N GLN A 108 -10.17 -6.72 14.63
CA GLN A 108 -11.58 -6.70 14.25
C GLN A 108 -11.76 -7.02 12.75
N PRO A 109 -12.73 -7.86 12.36
CA PRO A 109 -13.03 -8.08 10.95
C PRO A 109 -13.49 -6.78 10.26
N GLY A 110 -13.07 -6.54 9.02
CA GLY A 110 -13.42 -5.35 8.26
C GLY A 110 -12.27 -4.82 7.42
N TRP A 111 -12.49 -3.68 6.78
CA TRP A 111 -11.45 -3.00 6.02
C TRP A 111 -10.59 -2.13 6.95
N HIS A 112 -9.27 -2.27 6.85
CA HIS A 112 -8.30 -1.56 7.69
C HIS A 112 -7.24 -0.85 6.86
N PRO A 113 -6.85 0.38 7.24
CA PRO A 113 -5.62 0.96 6.71
C PRO A 113 -4.44 0.19 7.30
N ALA A 114 -3.40 -0.03 6.51
CA ALA A 114 -2.26 -0.81 6.94
C ALA A 114 -0.96 -0.40 6.25
N LEU A 115 0.17 -0.76 6.85
CA LEU A 115 1.51 -0.61 6.28
C LEU A 115 2.12 -1.97 5.97
N LEU A 116 2.80 -2.06 4.83
CA LEU A 116 3.68 -3.17 4.50
C LEU A 116 5.08 -2.64 4.21
N PRO A 117 6.05 -2.85 5.11
CA PRO A 117 7.43 -2.46 4.87
C PRO A 117 8.00 -3.20 3.65
N LEU A 118 8.57 -2.46 2.71
CA LEU A 118 9.26 -3.04 1.55
C LEU A 118 10.77 -3.16 1.77
N GLY A 119 11.31 -2.44 2.76
CA GLY A 119 12.75 -2.33 2.96
C GLY A 119 13.37 -1.23 2.09
N PRO A 120 14.70 -1.29 1.83
CA PRO A 120 15.39 -0.34 0.98
C PRO A 120 14.85 -0.37 -0.45
N LEU A 121 14.48 0.79 -1.00
CA LEU A 121 14.00 0.91 -2.36
C LEU A 121 15.08 1.49 -3.29
N PRO A 122 15.24 0.93 -4.51
CA PRO A 122 16.06 1.54 -5.55
C PRO A 122 15.41 2.85 -6.01
N THR A 123 16.22 3.77 -6.55
CA THR A 123 15.75 5.07 -7.06
C THR A 123 14.84 4.94 -8.28
N THR A 124 15.07 3.95 -9.16
CA THR A 124 14.28 3.65 -10.38
C THR A 124 14.66 2.31 -11.05
N PRO A 125 13.75 1.63 -11.79
CA PRO A 125 12.30 1.73 -11.73
C PRO A 125 11.74 1.01 -10.50
N LEU A 126 10.70 1.56 -9.91
CA LEU A 126 10.13 1.04 -8.68
C LEU A 126 9.09 -0.03 -9.02
N ILE A 127 9.53 -1.28 -8.97
CA ILE A 127 8.70 -2.47 -9.19
C ILE A 127 8.75 -3.31 -7.92
N THR A 128 7.59 -3.63 -7.36
CA THR A 128 7.49 -4.51 -6.19
C THR A 128 6.46 -5.61 -6.43
N GLN A 129 6.63 -6.74 -5.74
CA GLN A 129 5.68 -7.83 -5.76
C GLN A 129 5.08 -7.99 -4.37
N ILE A 130 3.75 -8.09 -4.30
CA ILE A 130 3.06 -8.41 -3.06
C ILE A 130 2.27 -9.69 -3.24
N HIS A 131 2.20 -10.50 -2.19
CA HIS A 131 1.37 -11.68 -2.17
C HIS A 131 0.59 -11.69 -0.86
N LEU A 132 -0.67 -11.28 -0.95
CA LEU A 132 -1.59 -11.26 0.18
C LEU A 132 -2.74 -12.24 -0.09
N ASP A 133 -3.07 -13.02 0.92
CA ASP A 133 -4.19 -13.96 0.96
C ASP A 133 -5.55 -13.26 1.24
N THR A 134 -5.53 -11.93 1.26
CA THR A 134 -6.72 -11.10 1.44
C THR A 134 -6.92 -10.11 0.31
N ALA A 135 -8.11 -9.50 0.28
CA ALA A 135 -8.44 -8.44 -0.65
C ALA A 135 -7.78 -7.12 -0.25
N VAL A 136 -7.31 -6.40 -1.27
CA VAL A 136 -6.70 -5.09 -1.19
C VAL A 136 -7.49 -4.14 -2.10
N SER A 137 -7.86 -2.97 -1.57
CA SER A 137 -8.61 -1.94 -2.30
C SER A 137 -7.82 -0.65 -2.50
N ARG A 138 -6.55 -0.61 -2.07
CA ARG A 138 -5.63 0.51 -2.27
C ARG A 138 -4.19 0.08 -2.08
N ALA A 139 -3.28 0.63 -2.88
CA ALA A 139 -1.85 0.54 -2.64
C ALA A 139 -1.18 1.86 -3.03
N LEU A 140 -0.57 2.54 -2.06
CA LEU A 140 0.29 3.71 -2.27
C LEU A 140 1.68 3.36 -1.77
N ILE A 141 2.72 3.88 -2.40
CA ILE A 141 4.08 3.74 -1.87
C ILE A 141 4.55 5.08 -1.30
N SER A 142 5.09 5.04 -0.09
CA SER A 142 5.60 6.22 0.60
C SER A 142 6.93 5.93 1.29
N ARG A 143 7.57 7.01 1.79
CA ARG A 143 8.77 6.89 2.60
C ARG A 143 8.40 6.58 4.03
N ASN A 144 9.10 5.60 4.61
CA ASN A 144 9.21 5.59 6.05
C ASN A 144 10.20 6.69 6.45
N SER A 145 9.72 7.80 7.00
CA SER A 145 10.56 8.81 7.66
C SER A 145 11.05 8.35 9.03
N GLY A 146 10.62 7.17 9.50
CA GLY A 146 11.05 6.58 10.75
C GLY A 146 12.52 6.16 10.70
N VAL A 147 13.27 6.65 11.68
CA VAL A 147 14.61 6.17 12.03
C VAL A 147 14.55 4.63 12.16
N PRO A 148 15.52 3.88 11.61
CA PRO A 148 15.57 2.43 11.80
C PRO A 148 15.52 2.10 13.30
N GLY A 149 14.51 1.34 13.73
CA GLY A 149 14.38 0.87 15.11
C GLY A 149 13.26 1.49 15.96
N THR A 150 12.43 2.38 15.42
CA THR A 150 11.23 2.84 16.13
C THR A 150 10.00 2.06 15.67
N SER A 151 9.49 1.18 16.53
CA SER A 151 8.18 0.55 16.38
C SER A 151 7.09 1.64 16.25
N PRO A 152 6.07 1.45 15.40
CA PRO A 152 4.91 2.33 15.36
C PRO A 152 4.02 2.03 16.57
N GLY A 153 4.42 2.51 17.73
CA GLY A 153 3.75 2.23 19.00
C GLY A 153 4.45 2.97 20.13
N GLY A 154 4.20 4.27 20.23
CA GLY A 154 4.76 5.13 21.26
C GLY A 154 4.06 6.48 21.25
N ILE A 155 2.81 6.49 21.70
CA ILE A 155 2.21 7.65 22.37
C ILE A 155 1.92 7.21 23.80
#